data_AF-A0A812HMQ9-F1
#
_entry.id   AF-A0A812HMQ9-F1
#
_cell.length_a   1.000
_cell.length_b   1.000
_cell.length_c   1.000
_cell.angle_alpha   90.00
_cell.angle_beta   90.00
_cell.angle_gamma   90.00
#
_symmetry.space_group_name_H-M   'P 1'
#
loop_
_entity.id
_entity.type
_entity.pdbx_description
1 polymer ?
#
loop_
_entity_poly.entity_id
_entity_poly.type
_entity_poly.pdbx_seq_one_letter_code
_entity_poly.pdbx_strand_id
1 'polypeptide(L)' 'MALLLPSCQALSQAQRRMPEHWTNEDQVMLDYVQAESSARGKFPIQDVHVWKLHGFRP' A
#
# COMPACT_ATOMS: atom_id res chain seq x y z
N MET A 1 -14.40 0.37 15.37
CA MET A 1 -13.13 0.95 14.88
C MET A 1 -12.54 -0.04 13.89
N ALA A 2 -12.55 0.28 12.60
CA ALA A 2 -11.93 -0.60 11.59
C ALA A 2 -10.42 -0.64 11.89
N LEU A 3 -9.90 -1.81 12.25
CA LEU A 3 -8.47 -2.02 12.38
C LEU A 3 -7.88 -1.92 10.97
N LEU A 4 -7.44 -0.71 10.59
CA LEU A 4 -6.65 -0.53 9.39
C LEU A 4 -5.43 -1.45 9.52
N LEU A 5 -5.28 -2.36 8.57
CA LEU A 5 -4.15 -3.26 8.53
C LEU A 5 -2.85 -2.43 8.64
N PRO A 6 -1.84 -2.88 9.40
CA PRO A 6 -0.57 -2.14 9.56
C PRO A 6 0.06 -1.72 8.22
N SER A 7 -0.16 -2.52 7.17
CA SER A 7 0.23 -2.22 5.79
C SER A 7 -0.44 -0.99 5.18
N CYS A 8 -1.72 -0.73 5.47
CA CYS A 8 -2.43 0.48 5.03
C CYS A 8 -1.81 1.75 5.62
N GLN A 9 -1.44 1.70 6.90
CA GLN A 9 -0.84 2.83 7.59
C GLN A 9 0.56 3.13 7.04
N ALA A 10 1.38 2.10 6.81
CA ALA A 10 2.72 2.25 6.22
C ALA A 10 2.65 2.85 4.80
N LEU A 11 1.79 2.31 3.94
CA LEU A 11 1.61 2.82 2.57
C LEU A 11 1.09 4.25 2.54
N SER A 12 0.12 4.59 3.38
CA SER A 12 -0.42 5.95 3.47
C SER A 12 0.62 6.96 3.99
N GLN A 13 1.50 6.53 4.89
CA GLN A 13 2.61 7.36 5.37
C GLN A 13 3.72 7.51 4.33
N ALA A 14 4.03 6.45 3.59
CA ALA A 14 4.99 6.49 2.48
C ALA A 14 4.52 7.47 1.38
N GLN A 15 3.24 7.41 0.99
CA GLN A 15 2.63 8.33 0.02
C GLN A 15 2.78 9.80 0.43
N ARG A 16 2.59 10.09 1.73
CA ARG A 16 2.69 11.46 2.26
C ARG A 16 4.12 11.97 2.35
N ARG A 17 5.09 11.09 2.63
CA ARG A 17 6.48 11.48 2.89
C ARG A 17 7.35 11.53 1.65
N MET A 18 7.07 10.70 0.66
CA MET A 18 7.84 10.59 -0.57
C MET A 18 6.89 10.49 -1.79
N PRO A 19 6.06 11.53 -2.05
CA PRO A 19 5.14 11.53 -3.19
C PRO A 19 5.87 11.41 -4.53
N GLU A 20 7.11 11.90 -4.64
CA GLU A 20 7.96 11.80 -5.83
C GLU A 20 8.39 10.37 -6.16
N HIS A 21 8.33 9.45 -5.19
CA HIS A 21 8.62 8.03 -5.36
C HIS A 21 7.36 7.15 -5.38
N TRP A 22 6.17 7.78 -5.39
CA TRP A 22 4.89 7.09 -5.48
C TRP A 22 4.59 6.73 -6.93
N THR A 23 4.39 5.44 -7.18
CA THR A 23 4.08 4.90 -8.50
C THR A 23 2.65 4.39 -8.57
N ASN A 24 2.18 4.09 -9.79
CA ASN A 24 0.84 3.54 -9.98
C ASN A 24 0.68 2.18 -9.29
N GLU A 25 1.73 1.37 -9.23
CA GLU A 25 1.73 0.07 -8.55
C GLU A 25 1.49 0.21 -7.04
N ASP A 26 2.02 1.27 -6.41
CA ASP A 26 1.76 1.52 -4.99
C ASP A 26 0.31 1.93 -4.73
N GLN A 27 -0.28 2.69 -5.66
CA GLN A 27 -1.70 3.06 -5.57
C GLN A 27 -2.58 1.81 -5.67
N VAL A 28 -2.28 0.92 -6.62
CA VAL A 28 -2.98 -0.37 -6.76
C VAL A 28 -2.83 -1.21 -5.49
N MET A 29 -1.66 -1.19 -4.84
CA MET A 29 -1.47 -1.88 -3.56
C MET A 29 -2.27 -1.24 -2.43
N LEU A 30 -2.27 0.08 -2.31
CA LEU A 30 -3.06 0.78 -1.30
C LEU A 30 -4.56 0.48 -1.48
N ASP A 31 -5.03 0.52 -2.73
CA ASP A 31 -6.41 0.18 -3.09
C ASP A 31 -6.73 -1.28 -2.76
N TYR A 32 -5.80 -2.21 -3.00
CA TYR A 32 -5.94 -3.63 -2.62
C TYR A 32 -6.07 -3.83 -1.11
N VAL A 33 -5.22 -3.17 -0.31
CA VAL A 33 -5.25 -3.31 1.16
C VAL A 33 -6.52 -2.66 1.74
N GLN A 34 -6.99 -1.56 1.14
CA GLN A 34 -8.24 -0.89 1.50
C GLN A 34 -9.49 -1.62 1.00
N ALA A 35 -9.39 -2.39 -0.08
CA ALA A 35 -10.50 -3.12 -0.66
C ALA A 35 -11.06 -4.18 0.30
N GLU A 36 -12.38 -4.35 0.25
CA GLU A 36 -13.07 -5.45 0.92
C GLU A 36 -12.59 -6.81 0.39
N SER A 37 -12.65 -7.83 1.25
CA SER A 37 -12.18 -9.19 0.97
C SER A 37 -12.71 -9.75 -0.35
N SER A 38 -13.95 -9.42 -0.71
CA SER A 38 -14.65 -9.82 -1.94
C SER A 38 -14.11 -9.15 -3.21
N ALA A 39 -13.50 -7.96 -3.08
CA ALA A 39 -12.97 -7.18 -4.19
C ALA A 39 -11.48 -7.45 -4.45
N ARG A 40 -10.74 -7.95 -3.45
CA ARG A 40 -9.30 -8.26 -3.54
C ARG A 40 -8.93 -9.24 -4.67
N GLY A 41 -9.82 -10.19 -4.99
CA GLY A 41 -9.59 -11.15 -6.07
C GLY A 41 -9.60 -10.55 -7.48
N LYS A 42 -9.97 -9.28 -7.63
CA LYS A 42 -9.98 -8.56 -8.92
C LYS A 42 -8.69 -7.81 -9.20
N PHE A 43 -7.80 -7.70 -8.20
CA PHE A 43 -6.55 -6.99 -8.35
C PHE A 43 -5.50 -7.87 -9.00
N PRO A 44 -4.71 -7.35 -9.95
CA PRO A 44 -3.62 -8.10 -10.56
C PRO A 44 -2.52 -8.37 -9.53
N ILE A 45 -1.85 -9.52 -9.64
CA ILE A 45 -0.63 -9.79 -8.89
C ILE A 45 0.48 -8.93 -9.53
N GLN A 46 1.04 -8.01 -8.75
CA GLN A 46 2.08 -7.09 -9.20
C GLN A 46 3.20 -7.03 -8.17
N ASP A 47 4.44 -6.92 -8.66
CA ASP A 47 5.59 -6.71 -7.80
C ASP A 47 5.54 -5.30 -7.22
N VAL A 48 5.63 -5.21 -5.90
CA VAL A 48 5.63 -3.96 -5.16
C VAL A 48 6.96 -3.75 -4.48
N HIS A 49 7.33 -2.48 -4.32
CA HIS A 49 8.55 -2.11 -3.64
C HIS A 49 8.45 -2.35 -2.12
N VAL A 50 9.02 -3.47 -1.65
CA VAL A 50 8.95 -3.96 -0.25
C VAL A 50 9.42 -2.93 0.79
N TRP A 51 10.30 -1.99 0.41
CA TRP A 51 10.78 -0.93 1.30
C TRP A 51 9.67 0.05 1.76
N LYS A 52 8.53 0.10 1.06
CA LYS A 52 7.36 0.90 1.44
C LYS A 52 6.50 0.26 2.54
N LEU A 53 6.67 -1.03 2.78
CA LEU A 53 5.93 -1.79 3.81
C LEU A 53 6.67 -1.86 5.16
N HIS A 54 8.00 -1.84 5.13
CA HIS A 54 8.82 -2.01 6.32
C HIS A 54 9.29 -0.70 6.96
N GLY A 55 8.98 0.44 6.35
CA GLY A 55 9.46 1.74 6.80
C GLY A 55 10.96 1.85 6.57
N PHE A 56 11.36 2.64 5.58
CA PHE A 56 12.75 3.00 5.36
C PHE A 56 13.41 3.43 6.69
N ARG A 57 14.39 2.65 7.16
CA ARG A 57 15.37 3.10 8.14
C ARG A 57 16.71 3.22 7.41
N PRO A 58 17.40 4.36 7.58
CA PRO A 58 18.56 4.75 6.79
C PRO A 58 19.71 3.74 6.82
#